data_AF-A0A5J5CGS7-F1
#
_entry.id   AF-A0A5J5CGS7-F1
#
_cell.length_a   1.000
_cell.length_b   1.000
_cell.length_c   1.000
_cell.angle_alpha   90.00
_cell.angle_beta   90.00
_cell.angle_gamma   90.00
#
_symmetry.space_group_name_H-M   'P 1'
#
loop_
_entity.id
_entity.type
_entity.pdbx_description
1 polymer ?
#
loop_
_entity_poly.entity_id
_entity_poly.type
_entity_poly.pdbx_seq_one_letter_code
_entity_poly.pdbx_strand_id
1 'polypeptide(L)'
;MSSKIWSLTQMAGIILRRCASRTLLSPSGAKGIRIRGTNRDHWTTLRRTATTLTTGGAAFLLGVPTLSCLGYEAYHRVHGSAVVHALEKEEVLEQADYLYSCAETEKLYQLLLKYKDRQGELFPLFIDDAEFLWRLARASRDLSELPNMEDGRKKQLIFEGFEFAKKALEKDEKCFAAHKWYAVCLSDVGEYEGVKVKIGNSYIIREHLEKAIELNPKDATSLHILGYWCFAFAELPWYQRKVAAVIFSSPPTSTYEEALGFFLKAEEVDPDFYSKNLLMLGKTYMGMKDKQKALFYLTKAKEYPAHTLEDKAVHKEAVDLLKKLG
;
A
#
# COMPACT_ATOMS: atom_id res chain seq x y z
N MET A 1 8.92 6.48 40.99
CA MET A 1 8.77 5.46 39.92
C MET A 1 7.84 5.87 38.76
N SER A 2 7.11 6.98 38.86
CA SER A 2 6.11 7.38 37.84
C SER A 2 6.66 8.14 36.60
N SER A 3 7.84 8.78 36.69
CA SER A 3 8.43 9.50 35.53
C SER A 3 9.16 8.61 34.53
N LYS A 4 9.48 7.36 34.89
CA LYS A 4 10.27 6.44 34.05
C LYS A 4 9.42 5.63 33.07
N ILE A 5 8.12 5.52 33.33
CA ILE A 5 7.15 4.83 32.46
C ILE A 5 6.78 5.71 31.26
N TRP A 6 6.75 7.04 31.43
CA TRP A 6 6.49 8.02 30.37
C TRP A 6 7.51 7.98 29.21
N SER A 7 8.76 7.60 29.48
CA SER A 7 9.81 7.44 28.46
C SER A 7 9.58 6.23 27.55
N LEU A 8 8.93 5.16 28.06
CA LEU A 8 8.55 3.99 27.25
C LEU A 8 7.33 4.28 26.37
N THR A 9 6.45 5.17 26.80
CA THR A 9 5.31 5.64 26.00
C THR A 9 5.76 6.51 24.81
N GLN A 10 6.83 7.31 24.96
CA GLN A 10 7.45 8.04 23.85
C GLN A 10 8.22 7.15 22.87
N MET A 11 8.88 6.08 23.35
CA MET A 11 9.46 5.03 22.48
C MET A 11 8.41 4.38 21.57
N ALA A 12 7.17 4.35 22.06
CA ALA A 12 6.04 3.68 21.44
C ALA A 12 5.10 4.64 20.72
N GLY A 13 5.43 5.91 20.47
CA GLY A 13 4.56 6.83 19.70
C GLY A 13 4.97 7.03 18.25
N ILE A 14 6.11 6.45 17.85
CA ILE A 14 6.79 6.79 16.59
C ILE A 14 7.26 5.50 15.90
N ILE A 15 6.38 4.52 15.69
CA ILE A 15 6.76 3.36 14.87
C ILE A 15 6.27 3.54 13.43
N LEU A 16 5.05 4.03 13.16
CA LEU A 16 4.62 4.35 11.78
C LEU A 16 3.60 5.50 11.72
N ARG A 17 3.82 6.59 12.47
CA ARG A 17 2.78 7.63 12.60
C ARG A 17 2.41 8.33 11.29
N ARG A 18 3.29 8.40 10.29
CA ARG A 18 2.99 9.09 9.03
C ARG A 18 3.80 8.45 7.91
N CYS A 19 3.17 7.57 7.16
CA CYS A 19 3.64 7.06 5.87
C CYS A 19 2.39 6.82 5.03
N ALA A 20 1.82 7.91 4.51
CA ALA A 20 0.93 7.96 3.33
C ALA A 20 0.12 9.25 3.37
N SER A 21 0.51 10.20 2.54
CA SER A 21 -0.38 11.15 1.87
C SER A 21 0.43 11.70 0.71
N ARG A 22 0.16 11.27 -0.53
CA ARG A 22 0.74 11.89 -1.73
C ARG A 22 -0.38 12.51 -2.56
N THR A 23 -0.25 13.80 -2.84
CA THR A 23 -0.76 14.50 -4.05
C THR A 23 0.28 15.57 -4.37
N LEU A 24 0.83 15.66 -5.59
CA LEU A 24 0.23 16.34 -6.75
C LEU A 24 0.94 15.96 -8.05
N LEU A 25 0.17 15.91 -9.14
CA LEU A 25 0.42 16.67 -10.37
C LEU A 25 -0.93 16.99 -11.06
N SER A 26 -1.14 18.27 -11.37
CA SER A 26 -2.10 18.73 -12.39
C SER A 26 -1.38 18.78 -13.74
N PRO A 27 -2.01 18.44 -14.88
CA PRO A 27 -1.35 18.50 -16.17
C PRO A 27 -1.16 19.95 -16.62
N SER A 28 0.11 20.36 -16.71
CA SER A 28 0.53 21.50 -17.52
C SER A 28 0.20 21.22 -18.99
N GLY A 29 -0.39 22.22 -19.66
CA GLY A 29 -1.02 22.10 -20.97
C GLY A 29 -0.09 21.60 -22.08
N ALA A 30 -0.53 20.54 -22.76
CA ALA A 30 0.08 20.07 -24.00
C ALA A 30 -0.45 20.89 -25.19
N LYS A 31 0.44 21.71 -25.78
CA LYS A 31 0.27 22.20 -27.15
C LYS A 31 0.43 21.03 -28.11
N GLY A 32 -0.50 20.92 -29.04
CA GLY A 32 -0.73 19.75 -29.88
C GLY A 32 0.38 19.43 -30.88
N ILE A 33 0.51 18.13 -31.16
CA ILE A 33 1.12 17.60 -32.37
C ILE A 33 0.17 16.54 -32.93
N ARG A 34 -0.31 16.80 -34.15
CA ARG A 34 -1.11 15.89 -34.98
C ARG A 34 -0.33 14.61 -35.26
N ILE A 35 -0.90 13.45 -34.96
CA ILE A 35 -0.56 12.21 -35.65
C ILE A 35 -1.84 11.55 -36.17
N ARG A 36 -1.68 11.09 -37.40
CA ARG A 36 -2.64 10.80 -38.46
C ARG A 36 -3.40 9.50 -38.17
N GLY A 37 -4.73 9.56 -38.25
CA GLY A 37 -5.61 8.40 -38.15
C GLY A 37 -5.45 7.45 -39.33
N THR A 38 -5.51 6.16 -39.02
CA THR A 38 -5.73 5.09 -40.01
C THR A 38 -6.89 4.24 -39.52
N ASN A 39 -8.07 4.49 -40.10
CA ASN A 39 -9.19 3.57 -40.10
C ASN A 39 -8.77 2.27 -40.81
N ARG A 40 -9.04 1.12 -40.19
CA ARG A 40 -9.15 -0.16 -40.88
C ARG A 40 -10.59 -0.62 -40.77
N ASP A 41 -11.36 -0.26 -41.79
CA ASP A 41 -12.65 -0.85 -42.10
C ASP A 41 -12.41 -2.26 -42.67
N HIS A 42 -12.88 -3.29 -41.96
CA HIS A 42 -12.94 -4.64 -42.52
C HIS A 42 -14.35 -4.91 -43.05
N TRP A 43 -14.51 -4.70 -44.35
CA TRP A 43 -15.62 -5.21 -45.14
C TRP A 43 -15.35 -6.67 -45.51
N THR A 44 -16.10 -7.62 -44.95
CA THR A 44 -16.11 -9.01 -45.44
C THR A 44 -17.20 -9.17 -46.50
N THR A 45 -16.79 -9.19 -47.77
CA THR A 45 -17.61 -9.62 -48.90
C THR A 45 -17.57 -11.14 -48.97
N LEU A 46 -18.67 -11.82 -48.62
CA LEU A 46 -18.79 -13.27 -48.74
C LEU A 46 -19.33 -13.63 -50.13
N ARG A 47 -18.44 -14.14 -50.98
CA ARG A 47 -18.74 -14.59 -52.35
C ARG A 47 -19.48 -15.94 -52.29
N ARG A 48 -20.75 -15.94 -52.69
CA ARG A 48 -21.52 -17.17 -52.96
C ARG A 48 -20.83 -17.98 -54.05
N THR A 49 -20.51 -19.24 -53.77
CA THR A 49 -20.40 -20.29 -54.80
C THR A 49 -21.38 -21.40 -54.42
N ALA A 50 -22.40 -21.55 -55.26
CA ALA A 50 -23.34 -22.64 -55.21
C ALA A 50 -22.80 -23.77 -56.09
N THR A 51 -22.67 -24.97 -55.54
CA THR A 51 -22.58 -26.20 -56.32
C THR A 51 -23.61 -27.18 -55.79
N THR A 52 -24.62 -27.40 -56.62
CA THR A 52 -25.63 -28.44 -56.50
C THR A 52 -25.03 -29.78 -56.94
N LEU A 53 -25.02 -30.77 -56.06
CA LEU A 53 -24.95 -32.18 -56.43
C LEU A 53 -26.07 -32.94 -55.70
N THR A 54 -27.13 -33.13 -56.46
CA THR A 54 -28.18 -34.13 -56.27
C THR A 54 -27.58 -35.53 -56.41
N THR A 55 -27.76 -36.42 -55.44
CA THR A 55 -28.49 -37.71 -55.58
C THR A 55 -28.21 -38.68 -54.43
N GLY A 56 -29.31 -39.18 -53.83
CA GLY A 56 -29.43 -40.55 -53.34
C GLY A 56 -28.70 -40.95 -52.05
N GLY A 57 -29.43 -40.96 -50.92
CA GLY A 57 -29.11 -41.84 -49.80
C GLY A 57 -29.15 -41.17 -48.43
N ALA A 58 -30.19 -41.49 -47.65
CA ALA A 58 -30.32 -41.34 -46.20
C ALA A 58 -29.83 -40.02 -45.57
N ALA A 59 -30.77 -39.13 -45.26
CA ALA A 59 -30.56 -38.01 -44.35
C ALA A 59 -30.21 -38.53 -42.93
N PHE A 60 -28.93 -38.75 -42.66
CA PHE A 60 -28.42 -38.73 -41.30
C PHE A 60 -28.37 -37.28 -40.85
N LEU A 61 -29.48 -36.81 -40.27
CA LEU A 61 -29.46 -35.63 -39.43
C LEU A 61 -28.52 -35.94 -38.26
N LEU A 62 -27.25 -35.53 -38.40
CA LEU A 62 -26.38 -35.33 -37.24
C LEU A 62 -27.01 -34.20 -36.44
N GLY A 63 -27.98 -34.55 -35.60
CA GLY A 63 -28.42 -33.71 -34.51
C GLY A 63 -27.18 -33.46 -33.68
N VAL A 64 -26.59 -32.27 -33.84
CA VAL A 64 -25.73 -31.72 -32.80
C VAL A 64 -26.58 -31.79 -31.54
N PRO A 65 -26.20 -32.58 -30.53
CA PRO A 65 -27.08 -32.82 -29.40
C PRO A 65 -27.41 -31.45 -28.81
N THR A 66 -28.68 -31.15 -28.61
CA THR A 66 -29.16 -29.90 -27.98
C THR A 66 -28.47 -29.61 -26.64
N LEU A 67 -27.89 -30.64 -26.01
CA LEU A 67 -26.96 -30.57 -24.88
C LEU A 67 -25.69 -29.73 -25.14
N SER A 68 -25.16 -29.69 -26.37
CA SER A 68 -23.96 -28.89 -26.70
C SER A 68 -24.26 -27.40 -26.82
N CYS A 69 -25.47 -27.03 -27.29
CA CYS A 69 -25.88 -25.63 -27.38
C CYS A 69 -26.19 -25.06 -25.98
N LEU A 70 -26.87 -25.84 -25.14
CA LEU A 70 -27.10 -25.48 -23.73
C LEU A 70 -25.80 -25.36 -22.94
N GLY A 71 -24.83 -26.25 -23.16
CA GLY A 71 -23.50 -26.15 -22.55
C GLY A 71 -22.72 -24.93 -23.04
N TYR A 72 -22.81 -24.60 -24.33
CA TYR A 72 -22.16 -23.42 -24.90
C TYR A 72 -22.79 -22.10 -24.42
N GLU A 73 -24.12 -22.01 -24.34
CA GLU A 73 -24.84 -20.85 -23.83
C GLU A 73 -24.60 -20.66 -22.32
N ALA A 74 -24.61 -21.75 -21.54
CA ALA A 74 -24.26 -21.71 -20.12
C ALA A 74 -22.80 -21.27 -19.92
N TYR A 75 -21.88 -21.83 -20.71
CA TYR A 75 -20.47 -21.41 -20.71
C TYR A 75 -20.34 -19.93 -21.03
N HIS A 76 -20.92 -19.46 -22.14
CA HIS A 76 -20.80 -18.07 -22.59
C HIS A 76 -21.51 -17.09 -21.64
N ARG A 77 -22.58 -17.50 -20.97
CA ARG A 77 -23.27 -16.69 -19.96
C ARG A 77 -22.44 -16.58 -18.68
N VAL A 78 -21.84 -17.67 -18.21
CA VAL A 78 -20.96 -17.67 -17.03
C VAL A 78 -19.67 -16.90 -17.33
N HIS A 79 -19.04 -17.14 -18.48
CA HIS A 79 -17.84 -16.41 -18.90
C HIS A 79 -18.14 -14.93 -19.14
N GLY A 80 -19.26 -14.60 -19.81
CA GLY A 80 -19.68 -13.22 -20.02
C GLY A 80 -19.92 -12.48 -18.71
N SER A 81 -20.60 -13.11 -17.75
CA SER A 81 -20.79 -12.55 -16.40
C SER A 81 -19.45 -12.34 -15.70
N ALA A 82 -18.58 -13.36 -15.68
CA ALA A 82 -17.26 -13.28 -15.04
C ALA A 82 -16.38 -12.17 -15.63
N VAL A 83 -16.39 -12.00 -16.95
CA VAL A 83 -15.66 -10.92 -17.65
C VAL A 83 -16.20 -9.55 -17.28
N VAL A 84 -17.52 -9.36 -17.26
CA VAL A 84 -18.13 -8.09 -16.82
C VAL A 84 -17.76 -7.79 -15.36
N HIS A 85 -17.77 -8.78 -14.49
CA HIS A 85 -17.41 -8.61 -13.09
C HIS A 85 -15.93 -8.28 -12.86
N ALA A 86 -15.02 -8.87 -13.65
CA ALA A 86 -13.63 -8.47 -13.63
C ALA A 86 -13.51 -6.98 -14.02
N LEU A 87 -14.09 -6.57 -15.16
CA LEU A 87 -14.02 -5.18 -15.62
C LEU A 87 -14.55 -4.18 -14.58
N GLU A 88 -15.67 -4.48 -13.92
CA GLU A 88 -16.19 -3.66 -12.83
C GLU A 88 -15.23 -3.62 -11.62
N LYS A 89 -14.62 -4.76 -11.25
CA LYS A 89 -13.59 -4.84 -10.21
C LYS A 89 -12.42 -3.91 -10.54
N GLU A 90 -11.85 -4.05 -11.72
CA GLU A 90 -10.72 -3.24 -12.16
C GLU A 90 -11.07 -1.74 -12.15
N GLU A 91 -12.25 -1.36 -12.63
CA GLU A 91 -12.71 0.04 -12.62
C GLU A 91 -12.78 0.61 -11.19
N VAL A 92 -13.30 -0.15 -10.23
CA VAL A 92 -13.40 0.31 -8.82
C VAL A 92 -12.02 0.47 -8.20
N LEU A 93 -11.09 -0.46 -8.47
CA LEU A 93 -9.72 -0.38 -7.96
C LEU A 93 -8.97 0.79 -8.58
N GLU A 94 -9.15 1.04 -9.88
CA GLU A 94 -8.59 2.21 -10.57
C GLU A 94 -9.14 3.53 -10.00
N GLN A 95 -10.45 3.61 -9.76
CA GLN A 95 -11.07 4.77 -9.10
C GLN A 95 -10.53 4.97 -7.69
N ALA A 96 -10.34 3.90 -6.93
CA ALA A 96 -9.78 3.96 -5.58
C ALA A 96 -8.32 4.44 -5.61
N ASP A 97 -7.50 3.94 -6.52
CA ASP A 97 -6.10 4.37 -6.66
C ASP A 97 -5.99 5.80 -7.19
N TYR A 98 -6.91 6.23 -8.07
CA TYR A 98 -7.02 7.63 -8.49
C TYR A 98 -7.35 8.55 -7.30
N LEU A 99 -8.37 8.22 -6.50
CA LEU A 99 -8.73 9.01 -5.31
C LEU A 99 -7.59 9.05 -4.29
N TYR A 100 -6.89 7.92 -4.10
CA TYR A 100 -5.69 7.87 -3.27
C TYR A 100 -4.60 8.81 -3.80
N SER A 101 -4.31 8.79 -5.10
CA SER A 101 -3.33 9.69 -5.72
C SER A 101 -3.70 11.18 -5.66
N CYS A 102 -4.99 11.48 -5.48
CA CYS A 102 -5.51 12.82 -5.27
C CYS A 102 -5.55 13.23 -3.78
N ALA A 103 -5.21 12.35 -2.84
CA ALA A 103 -5.43 12.51 -1.39
C ALA A 103 -6.88 12.88 -1.02
N GLU A 104 -7.83 12.33 -1.76
CA GLU A 104 -9.26 12.47 -1.49
C GLU A 104 -9.71 11.36 -0.51
N THR A 105 -9.12 11.35 0.69
CA THR A 105 -9.18 10.26 1.67
C THR A 105 -10.62 9.90 2.08
N GLU A 106 -11.46 10.89 2.39
CA GLU A 106 -12.86 10.64 2.75
C GLU A 106 -13.63 10.02 1.58
N LYS A 107 -13.46 10.56 0.36
CA LYS A 107 -14.15 10.04 -0.83
C LYS A 107 -13.69 8.60 -1.13
N LEU A 108 -12.39 8.33 -1.00
CA LEU A 108 -11.81 6.99 -1.15
C LEU A 108 -12.44 6.01 -0.17
N TYR A 109 -12.47 6.35 1.12
CA TYR A 109 -13.03 5.47 2.14
C TYR A 109 -14.53 5.22 1.91
N GLN A 110 -15.29 6.27 1.57
CA GLN A 110 -16.72 6.15 1.27
C GLN A 110 -16.99 5.31 0.01
N LEU A 111 -16.17 5.44 -1.02
CA LEU A 111 -16.25 4.61 -2.23
C LEU A 111 -16.10 3.13 -1.85
N LEU A 112 -15.02 2.79 -1.15
CA LEU A 112 -14.72 1.40 -0.78
C LEU A 112 -15.78 0.84 0.18
N LEU A 113 -16.26 1.61 1.17
CA LEU A 113 -17.35 1.17 2.04
C LEU A 113 -18.65 0.90 1.28
N LYS A 114 -19.03 1.77 0.33
CA LYS A 114 -20.23 1.57 -0.50
C LYS A 114 -20.16 0.26 -1.30
N TYR A 115 -18.98 -0.15 -1.74
CA TYR A 115 -18.81 -1.45 -2.40
C TYR A 115 -18.81 -2.60 -1.39
N LYS A 116 -18.16 -2.44 -0.23
CA LYS A 116 -18.19 -3.44 0.85
C LYS A 116 -19.61 -3.76 1.33
N ASP A 117 -20.44 -2.75 1.56
CA ASP A 117 -21.76 -2.89 2.18
C ASP A 117 -22.86 -3.30 1.18
N ARG A 118 -22.55 -3.38 -0.13
CA ARG A 118 -23.41 -3.99 -1.15
C ARG A 118 -23.48 -5.53 -1.06
N GLN A 119 -23.09 -6.11 0.08
CA GLN A 119 -23.26 -7.52 0.42
C GLN A 119 -24.75 -7.90 0.50
N GLY A 120 -25.29 -8.30 -0.64
CA GLY A 120 -26.63 -8.85 -0.76
C GLY A 120 -26.93 -9.15 -2.22
N GLU A 121 -26.88 -10.43 -2.57
CA GLU A 121 -27.52 -11.05 -3.75
C GLU A 121 -26.76 -11.15 -5.09
N LEU A 122 -25.65 -10.42 -5.35
CA LEU A 122 -24.94 -10.60 -6.65
C LEU A 122 -23.40 -10.46 -6.64
N PHE A 123 -22.76 -10.01 -5.55
CA PHE A 123 -21.35 -9.59 -5.56
C PHE A 123 -20.39 -10.18 -4.47
N PRO A 124 -20.38 -11.49 -4.13
CA PRO A 124 -19.52 -12.00 -3.04
C PRO A 124 -18.01 -12.04 -3.38
N LEU A 125 -17.63 -12.29 -4.64
CA LEU A 125 -16.25 -12.66 -4.99
C LEU A 125 -15.28 -11.46 -5.09
N PHE A 126 -15.81 -10.25 -5.35
CA PHE A 126 -14.99 -9.04 -5.53
C PHE A 126 -14.55 -8.39 -4.22
N ILE A 127 -15.46 -8.31 -3.23
CA ILE A 127 -15.23 -7.62 -1.95
C ILE A 127 -14.28 -8.41 -1.04
N ASP A 128 -14.14 -9.70 -1.31
CA ASP A 128 -13.37 -10.67 -0.55
C ASP A 128 -12.00 -10.99 -1.20
N ASP A 129 -11.51 -10.06 -2.02
CA ASP A 129 -10.25 -10.15 -2.76
C ASP A 129 -9.14 -9.36 -2.06
N ALA A 130 -7.91 -9.88 -2.08
CA ALA A 130 -6.77 -9.25 -1.43
C ALA A 130 -6.56 -7.80 -1.91
N GLU A 131 -6.69 -7.53 -3.22
CA GLU A 131 -6.45 -6.20 -3.81
C GLU A 131 -7.44 -5.15 -3.31
N PHE A 132 -8.70 -5.55 -3.08
CA PHE A 132 -9.70 -4.66 -2.52
C PHE A 132 -9.46 -4.44 -1.02
N LEU A 133 -9.21 -5.52 -0.27
CA LEU A 133 -9.11 -5.50 1.18
C LEU A 133 -7.92 -4.68 1.69
N TRP A 134 -6.74 -4.78 1.08
CA TRP A 134 -5.59 -3.98 1.51
C TRP A 134 -5.81 -2.48 1.22
N ARG A 135 -6.51 -2.13 0.13
CA ARG A 135 -6.87 -0.73 -0.18
C ARG A 135 -7.85 -0.17 0.84
N LEU A 136 -8.80 -0.98 1.30
CA LEU A 136 -9.72 -0.59 2.37
C LEU A 136 -9.01 -0.46 3.72
N ALA A 137 -8.04 -1.33 4.02
CA ALA A 137 -7.18 -1.20 5.20
C ALA A 137 -6.43 0.14 5.19
N ARG A 138 -5.76 0.46 4.07
CA ARG A 138 -5.11 1.75 3.83
C ARG A 138 -6.06 2.93 4.02
N ALA A 139 -7.21 2.91 3.36
CA ALA A 139 -8.17 4.01 3.43
C ALA A 139 -8.72 4.22 4.85
N SER A 140 -8.97 3.13 5.59
CA SER A 140 -9.39 3.19 7.00
C SER A 140 -8.33 3.86 7.87
N ARG A 141 -7.08 3.44 7.70
CA ARG A 141 -5.92 3.98 8.43
C ARG A 141 -5.69 5.45 8.09
N ASP A 142 -5.69 5.82 6.82
CA ASP A 142 -5.46 7.21 6.38
C ASP A 142 -6.58 8.14 6.85
N LEU A 143 -7.85 7.66 6.85
CA LEU A 143 -8.96 8.39 7.43
C LEU A 143 -8.76 8.65 8.93
N SER A 144 -8.23 7.67 9.67
CA SER A 144 -7.95 7.80 11.12
C SER A 144 -6.87 8.83 11.47
N GLU A 145 -6.07 9.24 10.49
CA GLU A 145 -5.00 10.24 10.63
C GLU A 145 -5.42 11.66 10.18
N LEU A 146 -6.66 11.83 9.72
CA LEU A 146 -7.14 13.15 9.36
C LEU A 146 -7.22 14.11 10.56
N PRO A 147 -6.98 15.42 10.33
CA PRO A 147 -7.13 16.42 11.39
C PRO A 147 -8.54 16.39 11.98
N ASN A 148 -8.64 16.58 13.29
CA ASN A 148 -9.91 16.63 14.02
C ASN A 148 -10.73 15.31 14.03
N MET A 149 -10.11 14.17 13.69
CA MET A 149 -10.73 12.87 13.90
C MET A 149 -10.99 12.64 15.40
N GLU A 150 -12.22 12.23 15.74
CA GLU A 150 -12.61 11.91 17.12
C GLU A 150 -11.89 10.65 17.62
N ASP A 151 -11.42 10.65 18.87
CA ASP A 151 -10.54 9.59 19.41
C ASP A 151 -11.18 8.20 19.38
N GLY A 152 -12.47 8.09 19.70
CA GLY A 152 -13.25 6.86 19.62
C GLY A 152 -13.33 6.33 18.18
N ARG A 153 -13.70 7.18 17.21
CA ARG A 153 -13.75 6.82 15.80
C ARG A 153 -12.38 6.51 15.23
N LYS A 154 -11.33 7.25 15.62
CA LYS A 154 -9.94 6.98 15.26
C LYS A 154 -9.55 5.57 15.68
N LYS A 155 -9.79 5.23 16.96
CA LYS A 155 -9.52 3.89 17.47
C LYS A 155 -10.27 2.84 16.65
N GLN A 156 -11.58 3.03 16.43
CA GLN A 156 -12.39 2.10 15.65
C GLN A 156 -11.81 1.86 14.25
N LEU A 157 -11.45 2.93 13.53
CA LEU A 157 -10.88 2.86 12.18
C LEU A 157 -9.55 2.09 12.14
N ILE A 158 -8.71 2.24 13.17
CA ILE A 158 -7.43 1.55 13.27
C ILE A 158 -7.63 0.04 13.43
N PHE A 159 -8.53 -0.38 14.32
CA PHE A 159 -8.85 -1.79 14.50
C PHE A 159 -9.57 -2.37 13.27
N GLU A 160 -10.50 -1.63 12.65
CA GLU A 160 -11.13 -2.01 11.38
C GLU A 160 -10.10 -2.20 10.26
N GLY A 161 -9.18 -1.26 10.11
CA GLY A 161 -8.10 -1.31 9.13
C GLY A 161 -7.23 -2.56 9.30
N PHE A 162 -6.88 -2.91 10.54
CA PHE A 162 -6.11 -4.12 10.81
C PHE A 162 -6.88 -5.40 10.47
N GLU A 163 -8.18 -5.47 10.78
CA GLU A 163 -9.01 -6.62 10.40
C GLU A 163 -9.13 -6.75 8.88
N PHE A 164 -9.19 -5.66 8.12
CA PHE A 164 -9.15 -5.71 6.66
C PHE A 164 -7.79 -6.20 6.14
N ALA A 165 -6.67 -5.75 6.73
CA ALA A 165 -5.34 -6.20 6.34
C ALA A 165 -5.11 -7.69 6.64
N LYS A 166 -5.60 -8.20 7.78
CA LYS A 166 -5.61 -9.63 8.10
C LYS A 166 -6.35 -10.44 7.05
N LYS A 167 -7.58 -10.03 6.71
CA LYS A 167 -8.37 -10.69 5.66
C LYS A 167 -7.67 -10.63 4.31
N ALA A 168 -7.07 -9.49 3.94
CA ALA A 168 -6.32 -9.39 2.68
C ALA A 168 -5.23 -10.46 2.59
N LEU A 169 -4.50 -10.67 3.69
CA LEU A 169 -3.44 -11.66 3.78
C LEU A 169 -3.99 -13.10 3.72
N GLU A 170 -5.08 -13.39 4.42
CA GLU A 170 -5.77 -14.70 4.35
C GLU A 170 -6.20 -15.07 2.92
N LYS A 171 -6.43 -14.07 2.06
CA LYS A 171 -6.83 -14.27 0.67
C LYS A 171 -5.66 -14.48 -0.28
N ASP A 172 -4.58 -13.76 -0.08
CA ASP A 172 -3.37 -13.92 -0.87
C ASP A 172 -2.11 -13.57 -0.08
N GLU A 173 -1.46 -14.60 0.46
CA GLU A 173 -0.16 -14.50 1.12
C GLU A 173 0.99 -14.14 0.17
N LYS A 174 0.76 -14.10 -1.16
CA LYS A 174 1.74 -13.62 -2.15
C LYS A 174 1.50 -12.16 -2.53
N CYS A 175 0.48 -11.51 -1.99
CA CYS A 175 0.24 -10.08 -2.19
C CYS A 175 1.18 -9.26 -1.29
N PHE A 176 2.23 -8.67 -1.89
CA PHE A 176 3.18 -7.83 -1.15
C PHE A 176 2.50 -6.67 -0.41
N ALA A 177 1.44 -6.10 -1.01
CA ALA A 177 0.71 -4.98 -0.43
C ALA A 177 -0.10 -5.40 0.80
N ALA A 178 -0.66 -6.61 0.83
CA ALA A 178 -1.31 -7.17 2.01
C ALA A 178 -0.32 -7.31 3.16
N HIS A 179 0.87 -7.87 2.92
CA HIS A 179 1.95 -7.92 3.92
C HIS A 179 2.35 -6.51 4.44
N LYS A 180 2.55 -5.54 3.54
CA LYS A 180 2.87 -4.16 3.92
C LYS A 180 1.79 -3.55 4.82
N TRP A 181 0.52 -3.62 4.41
CA TRP A 181 -0.58 -3.00 5.16
C TRP A 181 -0.89 -3.76 6.45
N TYR A 182 -0.65 -5.06 6.51
CA TYR A 182 -0.68 -5.82 7.76
C TYR A 182 0.32 -5.25 8.77
N ALA A 183 1.59 -5.09 8.36
CA ALA A 183 2.63 -4.55 9.22
C ALA A 183 2.31 -3.11 9.70
N VAL A 184 1.83 -2.25 8.79
CA VAL A 184 1.44 -0.88 9.12
C VAL A 184 0.28 -0.85 10.13
N CYS A 185 -0.81 -1.55 9.85
CA CYS A 185 -1.98 -1.54 10.74
C CYS A 185 -1.69 -2.23 12.09
N LEU A 186 -0.86 -3.28 12.11
CA LEU A 186 -0.43 -3.92 13.37
C LEU A 186 0.39 -2.95 14.25
N SER A 187 1.23 -2.11 13.64
CA SER A 187 1.94 -1.06 14.36
C SER A 187 0.97 -0.07 15.00
N ASP A 188 -0.07 0.35 14.27
CA ASP A 188 -1.07 1.31 14.73
C ASP A 188 -1.94 0.74 15.86
N VAL A 189 -2.33 -0.54 15.78
CA VAL A 189 -3.05 -1.24 16.86
C VAL A 189 -2.21 -1.29 18.14
N GLY A 190 -0.89 -1.50 18.01
CA GLY A 190 0.05 -1.52 19.15
C GLY A 190 0.07 -0.23 19.98
N GLU A 191 -0.37 0.91 19.43
CA GLU A 191 -0.52 2.18 20.17
C GLU A 191 -1.61 2.08 21.25
N TYR A 192 -2.61 1.20 21.07
CA TYR A 192 -3.75 1.03 21.98
C TYR A 192 -3.61 -0.17 22.93
N GLU A 193 -2.77 -1.14 22.59
CA GLU A 193 -2.58 -2.38 23.36
C GLU A 193 -1.43 -2.30 24.37
N GLY A 194 -0.71 -1.18 24.37
CA GLY A 194 0.34 -0.87 25.32
C GLY A 194 1.72 -1.39 24.91
N VAL A 195 2.74 -0.87 25.61
CA VAL A 195 4.15 -1.03 25.22
C VAL A 195 4.60 -2.49 25.11
N LYS A 196 4.09 -3.38 25.97
CA LYS A 196 4.46 -4.80 25.93
C LYS A 196 3.98 -5.46 24.64
N VAL A 197 2.71 -5.28 24.29
CA VAL A 197 2.17 -5.86 23.06
C VAL A 197 2.86 -5.24 21.84
N LYS A 198 3.09 -3.93 21.86
CA LYS A 198 3.80 -3.23 20.79
C LYS A 198 5.19 -3.78 20.51
N ILE A 199 6.01 -3.99 21.54
CA ILE A 199 7.36 -4.56 21.36
C ILE A 199 7.26 -6.01 20.88
N GLY A 200 6.32 -6.80 21.38
CA GLY A 200 6.08 -8.15 20.87
C GLY A 200 5.73 -8.17 19.38
N ASN A 201 4.81 -7.29 18.97
CA ASN A 201 4.34 -7.17 17.58
C ASN A 201 5.45 -6.70 16.63
N SER A 202 6.50 -6.04 17.12
CA SER A 202 7.58 -5.54 16.26
C SER A 202 8.34 -6.64 15.51
N TYR A 203 8.38 -7.87 16.03
CA TYR A 203 8.92 -9.04 15.32
C TYR A 203 8.07 -9.40 14.12
N ILE A 204 6.76 -9.53 14.33
CA ILE A 204 5.77 -9.85 13.30
C ILE A 204 5.79 -8.75 12.22
N ILE A 205 5.84 -7.48 12.63
CA ILE A 205 5.95 -6.33 11.72
C ILE A 205 7.16 -6.49 10.80
N ARG A 206 8.34 -6.81 11.35
CA ARG A 206 9.55 -7.02 10.56
C ARG A 206 9.39 -8.18 9.57
N GLU A 207 8.88 -9.32 10.01
CA GLU A 207 8.67 -10.49 9.16
C GLU A 207 7.77 -10.18 7.96
N HIS A 208 6.65 -9.48 8.18
CA HIS A 208 5.77 -9.09 7.07
C HIS A 208 6.42 -8.07 6.14
N LEU A 209 7.22 -7.13 6.64
CA LEU A 209 7.94 -6.16 5.79
C LEU A 209 9.02 -6.83 4.96
N GLU A 210 9.81 -7.74 5.55
CA GLU A 210 10.79 -8.54 4.83
C GLU A 210 10.11 -9.37 3.73
N LYS A 211 8.95 -9.98 4.03
CA LYS A 211 8.18 -10.71 3.02
C LYS A 211 7.61 -9.81 1.93
N ALA A 212 7.12 -8.62 2.26
CA ALA A 212 6.66 -7.64 1.28
C ALA A 212 7.79 -7.23 0.32
N ILE A 213 9.01 -7.02 0.84
CA ILE A 213 10.19 -6.68 0.04
C ILE A 213 10.65 -7.88 -0.82
N GLU A 214 10.58 -9.11 -0.30
CA GLU A 214 10.87 -10.33 -1.07
C GLU A 214 9.92 -10.46 -2.27
N LEU A 215 8.62 -10.24 -2.05
CA LEU A 215 7.58 -10.34 -3.08
C LEU A 215 7.63 -9.18 -4.07
N ASN A 216 7.97 -7.97 -3.61
CA ASN A 216 8.15 -6.80 -4.48
C ASN A 216 9.33 -5.93 -4.00
N PRO A 217 10.56 -6.21 -4.49
CA PRO A 217 11.74 -5.44 -4.10
C PRO A 217 11.77 -4.02 -4.68
N LYS A 218 10.78 -3.66 -5.52
CA LYS A 218 10.62 -2.32 -6.10
C LYS A 218 9.63 -1.44 -5.34
N ASP A 219 9.08 -1.90 -4.21
CA ASP A 219 8.23 -1.05 -3.37
C ASP A 219 9.08 -0.23 -2.40
N ALA A 220 9.42 1.00 -2.82
CA ALA A 220 10.20 1.94 -2.00
C ALA A 220 9.58 2.21 -0.62
N THR A 221 8.25 2.15 -0.51
CA THR A 221 7.53 2.32 0.77
C THR A 221 7.84 1.19 1.75
N SER A 222 7.80 -0.08 1.34
CA SER A 222 8.16 -1.21 2.23
C SER A 222 9.61 -1.14 2.68
N LEU A 223 10.52 -0.77 1.78
CA LEU A 223 11.94 -0.54 2.08
C LEU A 223 12.11 0.58 3.13
N HIS A 224 11.44 1.72 2.93
CA HIS A 224 11.46 2.82 3.89
C HIS A 224 10.94 2.41 5.26
N ILE A 225 9.80 1.70 5.31
CA ILE A 225 9.19 1.27 6.57
C ILE A 225 10.14 0.33 7.32
N LEU A 226 10.79 -0.61 6.64
CA LEU A 226 11.76 -1.50 7.27
C LEU A 226 13.03 -0.75 7.72
N GLY A 227 13.51 0.22 6.93
CA GLY A 227 14.58 1.12 7.36
C GLY A 227 14.22 1.93 8.59
N TYR A 228 12.96 2.37 8.70
CA TYR A 228 12.44 3.07 9.86
C TYR A 228 12.43 2.19 11.10
N TRP A 229 11.98 0.94 10.95
CA TRP A 229 12.06 -0.07 12.00
C TRP A 229 13.50 -0.24 12.49
N CYS A 230 14.46 -0.43 11.58
CA CYS A 230 15.88 -0.55 11.92
C CYS A 230 16.39 0.68 12.68
N PHE A 231 16.09 1.88 12.18
CA PHE A 231 16.51 3.13 12.81
C PHE A 231 15.97 3.25 14.24
N ALA A 232 14.68 2.95 14.43
CA ALA A 232 14.03 3.04 15.74
C ALA A 232 14.72 2.16 16.78
N PHE A 233 15.10 0.92 16.42
CA PHE A 233 15.82 0.01 17.32
C PHE A 233 17.30 0.36 17.49
N ALA A 234 17.94 0.92 16.47
CA ALA A 234 19.32 1.40 16.56
C ALA A 234 19.45 2.61 17.49
N GLU A 235 18.48 3.53 17.44
CA GLU A 235 18.45 4.75 18.25
C GLU A 235 18.15 4.48 19.73
N LEU A 236 17.58 3.31 20.08
CA LEU A 236 17.23 2.99 21.47
C LEU A 236 18.45 3.10 22.41
N PRO A 237 18.39 4.01 23.41
CA PRO A 237 19.35 4.05 24.50
C PRO A 237 19.56 2.68 25.15
N TRP A 238 20.80 2.40 25.56
CA TRP A 238 21.20 1.11 26.16
C TRP A 238 20.32 0.70 27.36
N TYR A 239 19.85 1.66 28.16
CA TYR A 239 19.04 1.39 29.33
C TYR A 239 17.62 0.95 28.97
N GLN A 240 17.05 1.50 27.88
CA GLN A 240 15.75 1.09 27.37
C GLN A 240 15.81 -0.33 26.80
N ARG A 241 16.91 -0.67 26.10
CA ARG A 241 17.17 -2.05 25.63
C ARG A 241 17.22 -3.05 26.79
N LYS A 242 17.86 -2.71 27.92
CA LYS A 242 17.90 -3.59 29.10
C LYS A 242 16.51 -3.84 29.70
N VAL A 243 15.67 -2.81 29.78
CA VAL A 243 14.29 -2.98 30.28
C VAL A 243 13.48 -3.89 29.36
N ALA A 244 13.63 -3.73 28.05
CA ALA A 244 12.95 -4.60 27.09
C ALA A 244 13.44 -6.05 27.16
N ALA A 245 14.74 -6.29 27.37
CA ALA A 245 15.31 -7.63 27.53
C ALA A 245 14.72 -8.41 28.72
N VAL A 246 14.39 -7.74 29.83
CA VAL A 246 13.74 -8.38 30.98
C VAL A 246 12.34 -8.90 30.63
N ILE A 247 11.65 -8.27 29.67
CA ILE A 247 10.26 -8.62 29.30
C ILE A 247 10.22 -9.64 28.15
N PHE A 248 11.15 -9.53 27.18
CA PHE A 248 11.11 -10.30 25.92
C PHE A 248 12.23 -11.33 25.75
N SER A 249 13.07 -11.55 26.77
CA SER A 249 14.31 -12.34 26.72
C SER A 249 15.39 -11.72 25.83
N SER A 250 15.08 -11.48 24.55
CA SER A 250 15.82 -10.60 23.65
C SER A 250 14.85 -9.59 23.06
N PRO A 251 15.09 -8.27 23.15
CA PRO A 251 14.32 -7.29 22.39
C PRO A 251 14.82 -7.26 20.94
N PRO A 252 14.02 -6.77 19.99
CA PRO A 252 14.51 -6.56 18.64
C PRO A 252 15.67 -5.58 18.67
N THR A 253 16.67 -5.85 17.86
CA THR A 253 17.87 -5.02 17.74
C THR A 253 18.16 -4.77 16.27
N SER A 254 18.72 -3.61 15.98
CA SER A 254 19.23 -3.27 14.66
C SER A 254 20.32 -2.21 14.78
N THR A 255 20.97 -1.87 13.67
CA THR A 255 22.02 -0.84 13.61
C THR A 255 21.66 0.28 12.65
N TYR A 256 22.37 1.41 12.75
CA TYR A 256 22.21 2.51 11.81
C TYR A 256 22.64 2.11 10.39
N GLU A 257 23.59 1.19 10.24
CA GLU A 257 24.04 0.65 8.95
C GLU A 257 22.94 -0.15 8.25
N GLU A 258 22.19 -0.98 8.99
CA GLU A 258 21.02 -1.70 8.43
C GLU A 258 19.94 -0.72 7.98
N ALA A 259 19.60 0.27 8.82
CA ALA A 259 18.64 1.31 8.48
C ALA A 259 19.07 2.08 7.22
N LEU A 260 20.35 2.46 7.16
CA LEU A 260 20.93 3.16 6.02
C LEU A 260 20.79 2.35 4.73
N GLY A 261 21.07 1.05 4.78
CA GLY A 261 20.95 0.16 3.63
C GLY A 261 19.54 0.18 3.03
N PHE A 262 18.51 0.07 3.87
CA PHE A 262 17.11 0.11 3.42
C PHE A 262 16.70 1.48 2.88
N PHE A 263 17.05 2.57 3.58
CA PHE A 263 16.70 3.91 3.11
C PHE A 263 17.39 4.28 1.78
N LEU A 264 18.65 3.87 1.60
CA LEU A 264 19.36 4.05 0.33
C LEU A 264 18.73 3.19 -0.78
N LYS A 265 18.33 1.96 -0.46
CA LYS A 265 17.65 1.09 -1.44
C LYS A 265 16.31 1.66 -1.87
N ALA A 266 15.58 2.30 -0.95
CA ALA A 266 14.34 3.00 -1.29
C ALA A 266 14.58 4.13 -2.30
N GLU A 267 15.63 4.97 -2.11
CA GLU A 267 16.02 6.01 -3.09
C GLU A 267 16.56 5.43 -4.41
N GLU A 268 17.22 4.28 -4.38
CA GLU A 268 17.70 3.61 -5.60
C GLU A 268 16.53 3.16 -6.49
N VAL A 269 15.47 2.66 -5.86
CA VAL A 269 14.30 2.08 -6.53
C VAL A 269 13.32 3.16 -7.01
N ASP A 270 13.07 4.18 -6.20
CA ASP A 270 12.21 5.32 -6.53
C ASP A 270 12.89 6.59 -6.01
N PRO A 271 13.68 7.30 -6.83
CA PRO A 271 14.42 8.49 -6.41
C PRO A 271 13.51 9.65 -6.00
N ASP A 272 13.85 10.35 -4.92
CA ASP A 272 13.10 11.52 -4.41
C ASP A 272 11.60 11.23 -4.18
N PHE A 273 11.27 9.98 -3.90
CA PHE A 273 9.89 9.53 -3.75
C PHE A 273 9.22 10.04 -2.47
N TYR A 274 10.00 10.29 -1.42
CA TYR A 274 9.45 10.60 -0.11
C TYR A 274 10.39 11.45 0.74
N SER A 275 9.93 12.67 1.06
CA SER A 275 10.68 13.63 1.87
C SER A 275 11.18 13.05 3.21
N LYS A 276 10.35 12.22 3.86
CA LYS A 276 10.71 11.57 5.12
C LYS A 276 11.87 10.61 4.96
N ASN A 277 12.00 9.94 3.81
CA ASN A 277 13.14 9.05 3.56
C ASN A 277 14.46 9.83 3.54
N LEU A 278 14.50 10.97 2.85
CA LEU A 278 15.66 11.88 2.84
C LEU A 278 16.01 12.39 4.25
N LEU A 279 15.00 12.76 5.04
CA LEU A 279 15.21 13.16 6.43
C LEU A 279 15.80 12.03 7.27
N MET A 280 15.28 10.81 7.12
CA MET A 280 15.76 9.64 7.85
C MET A 280 17.18 9.25 7.43
N LEU A 281 17.55 9.39 6.16
CA LEU A 281 18.94 9.28 5.71
C LEU A 281 19.85 10.27 6.46
N GLY A 282 19.44 11.54 6.52
CA GLY A 282 20.16 12.58 7.27
C GLY A 282 20.34 12.22 8.75
N LYS A 283 19.27 11.81 9.42
CA LYS A 283 19.30 11.38 10.84
C LYS A 283 20.14 10.14 11.06
N THR A 284 20.11 9.18 10.14
CA THR A 284 20.91 7.95 10.22
C THR A 284 22.40 8.28 10.14
N TYR A 285 22.81 9.15 9.22
CA TYR A 285 24.18 9.63 9.15
C TYR A 285 24.60 10.45 10.38
N MET A 286 23.69 11.22 10.99
CA MET A 286 23.96 11.86 12.29
C MET A 286 24.24 10.82 13.38
N GLY A 287 23.43 9.75 13.47
CA GLY A 287 23.63 8.65 14.40
C GLY A 287 24.98 7.94 14.21
N MET A 288 25.41 7.82 12.95
CA MET A 288 26.72 7.28 12.56
C MET A 288 27.88 8.29 12.68
N LYS A 289 27.58 9.54 13.09
CA LYS A 289 28.55 10.65 13.19
C LYS A 289 29.21 11.05 11.87
N ASP A 290 28.61 10.71 10.72
CA ASP A 290 29.03 11.20 9.40
C ASP A 290 28.39 12.56 9.13
N LYS A 291 29.04 13.61 9.62
CA LYS A 291 28.54 15.00 9.52
C LYS A 291 28.35 15.44 8.06
N GLN A 292 29.23 15.04 7.14
CA GLN A 292 29.18 15.50 5.75
C GLN A 292 27.93 14.95 5.05
N LYS A 293 27.68 13.64 5.17
CA LYS A 293 26.50 13.03 4.56
C LYS A 293 25.21 13.43 5.28
N ALA A 294 25.25 13.63 6.59
CA ALA A 294 24.11 14.18 7.33
C ALA A 294 23.69 15.54 6.77
N LEU A 295 24.65 16.47 6.59
CA LEU A 295 24.38 17.78 5.99
C LEU A 295 23.80 17.66 4.58
N PHE A 296 24.34 16.77 3.75
CA PHE A 296 23.85 16.54 2.39
C PHE A 296 22.38 16.11 2.35
N TYR A 297 22.01 15.04 3.07
CA TYR A 297 20.63 14.53 3.04
C TYR A 297 19.63 15.42 3.77
N LEU A 298 20.02 16.07 4.87
CA LEU A 298 19.15 17.06 5.52
C LEU A 298 18.91 18.29 4.64
N THR A 299 19.91 18.70 3.84
CA THR A 299 19.74 19.78 2.87
C THR A 299 18.74 19.38 1.78
N LYS A 300 18.85 18.16 1.25
CA LYS A 300 17.85 17.61 0.33
C LYS A 300 16.45 17.56 0.94
N ALA A 301 16.31 17.08 2.18
CA ALA A 301 15.02 17.02 2.87
C ALA A 301 14.41 18.42 3.09
N LYS A 302 15.24 19.43 3.38
CA LYS A 302 14.82 20.84 3.48
C LYS A 302 14.35 21.40 2.13
N GLU A 303 15.04 21.04 1.05
CA GLU A 303 14.77 21.54 -0.31
C GLU A 303 13.65 20.77 -1.04
N TYR A 304 13.17 19.69 -0.44
CA TYR A 304 12.06 18.90 -0.98
C TYR A 304 10.78 19.75 -1.10
N PRO A 305 10.07 19.72 -2.25
CA PRO A 305 8.82 20.45 -2.44
C PRO A 305 7.74 20.07 -1.41
N ALA A 306 7.33 21.02 -0.59
CA ALA A 306 6.38 20.75 0.50
C ALA A 306 4.92 20.74 0.00
N HIS A 307 4.42 19.57 -0.38
CA HIS A 307 3.04 19.40 -0.84
C HIS A 307 2.08 19.02 0.29
N THR A 308 2.54 18.22 1.24
CA THR A 308 1.71 17.65 2.32
C THR A 308 2.01 18.29 3.67
N LEU A 309 1.15 18.05 4.66
CA LEU A 309 1.43 18.44 6.05
C LEU A 309 2.68 17.73 6.59
N GLU A 310 2.94 16.52 6.11
CA GLU A 310 4.15 15.78 6.44
C GLU A 310 5.39 16.42 5.85
N ASP A 311 5.38 16.80 4.58
CA ASP A 311 6.53 17.46 3.95
C ASP A 311 6.88 18.77 4.67
N LYS A 312 5.87 19.52 5.11
CA LYS A 312 6.07 20.73 5.93
C LYS A 312 6.73 20.42 7.27
N ALA A 313 6.34 19.32 7.92
CA ALA A 313 6.95 18.87 9.16
C ALA A 313 8.40 18.39 8.94
N VAL A 314 8.65 17.65 7.86
CA VAL A 314 9.98 17.21 7.44
C VAL A 314 10.89 18.41 7.17
N HIS A 315 10.42 19.40 6.41
CA HIS A 315 11.16 20.63 6.14
C HIS A 315 11.58 21.31 7.45
N LYS A 316 10.62 21.49 8.38
CA LYS A 316 10.90 22.09 9.69
C LYS A 316 11.94 21.30 10.49
N GLU A 317 11.78 19.97 10.59
CA GLU A 317 12.72 19.09 11.31
C GLU A 317 14.12 19.16 10.67
N ALA A 318 14.22 19.14 9.34
CA ALA A 318 15.47 19.25 8.62
C ALA A 318 16.18 20.60 8.89
N VAL A 319 15.45 21.72 8.84
CA VAL A 319 15.98 23.05 9.17
C VAL A 319 16.55 23.08 10.59
N ASP A 320 15.82 22.53 11.56
CA ASP A 320 16.25 22.56 12.95
C ASP A 320 17.45 21.63 13.22
N LEU A 321 17.55 20.50 12.52
CA LEU A 321 18.72 19.62 12.58
C LEU A 321 19.95 20.26 11.92
N LEU A 322 19.80 20.93 10.78
CA LEU A 322 20.89 21.63 10.10
C LEU A 322 21.51 22.73 10.99
N LYS A 323 20.68 23.48 11.73
CA LYS A 323 21.17 24.48 12.70
C LYS A 323 22.01 23.89 13.84
N LYS A 324 21.79 22.61 14.20
CA LYS A 324 22.58 21.92 15.23
C LYS A 324 23.92 21.39 14.70
N LEU A 325 24.03 21.23 13.38
CA LEU A 325 25.23 20.75 12.71
C LEU A 325 26.13 21.90 12.23
N GLY A 326 25.58 23.08 11.97
CA GLY A 326 26.33 24.32 11.72
C GLY A 326 26.84 24.96 13.01
#